data_AF-A0A2H3CCP9-F1
#
_entry.id   AF-A0A2H3CCP9-F1
#
_cell.length_a   1.000
_cell.length_b   1.000
_cell.length_c   1.000
_cell.angle_alpha   90.00
_cell.angle_beta   90.00
_cell.angle_gamma   90.00
#
_symmetry.space_group_name_H-M   'P 1'
#
loop_
_entity.id
_entity.type
_entity.pdbx_description
1 polymer ?
#
loop_
_entity_poly.entity_id
_entity_poly.type
_entity_poly.pdbx_seq_one_letter_code
_entity_poly.pdbx_strand_id
1 'polypeptide(L)'
;MADDDLRCLPRHGFEGDYDFDSLVERNPFLFRVYTPKVTSPSISYDPKIFCIAPKFDAKYTSPPSAIESLSPIGPLTEIATCEEVTRHLDWTTRSSSPFISTSFSFAWAIWEALRRYKSGVKHDVEIAVIDAASLKGRAATAIQVLRKATFDEQPHHYWRWYHFSQESQSVVVYGYIPLTSVMASVPLLSILEKMPSYFLRSGIPVNPSITETSLINRVAWDFTNKKSTFKQFCEAMTDRYFEQSTEMRLRESIVGSIRLAVALLNPWFHKTAADDIDWAVHKAAELASLIAAWPDPQDPAEMQDVLHGMVSLLAEEVRDKRQVSLLGDVLELAGVIDDIEDVVYSLEDRVEQHETAAAAGNLVNQTRLDDDCTEGTPSQPQPGAAPSLRITIPSTPPSSSSSSSSNDSSPLLPLTPVSSDGGSTETPSKYDEVSLSRDHSANAISLLSQFLTSESSSHVLRHRFSSPATTPRVRFVTAPSTPFSALIPSSPEQSCQEVEPSLSATSSPSTSRGMIAETISVAVTGFLFGTLLTLCVVSSQRRMLLTHLT
;
A
#
# COMPACT_ATOMS: atom_id res chain seq x y z
N MET A 1 2.88 -17.05 34.94
CA MET A 1 1.69 -16.85 34.10
C MET A 1 1.16 -15.47 34.39
N ALA A 2 1.77 -14.49 33.73
CA ALA A 2 1.45 -13.05 33.66
C ALA A 2 2.50 -12.43 32.70
N ASP A 3 2.19 -11.29 32.10
CA ASP A 3 3.07 -10.41 31.30
C ASP A 3 3.63 -10.94 29.96
N ASP A 4 3.10 -12.04 29.42
CA ASP A 4 3.35 -12.46 28.02
C ASP A 4 2.25 -11.95 27.04
N ASP A 5 1.17 -11.39 27.59
CA ASP A 5 -0.09 -11.11 26.87
C ASP A 5 -0.08 -9.82 26.03
N LEU A 6 0.89 -8.91 26.24
CA LEU A 6 0.98 -7.62 25.54
C LEU A 6 2.15 -7.58 24.54
N ARG A 7 1.92 -8.23 23.38
CA ARG A 7 2.74 -8.09 22.17
C ARG A 7 2.59 -6.74 21.48
N CYS A 8 1.43 -6.09 21.64
CA CYS A 8 1.12 -4.83 20.95
C CYS A 8 1.58 -3.62 21.76
N LEU A 9 2.10 -2.59 21.07
CA LEU A 9 2.34 -1.29 21.67
C LEU A 9 1.03 -0.54 21.97
N PRO A 10 1.02 0.40 22.92
CA PRO A 10 -0.16 1.22 23.23
C PRO A 10 -0.63 2.04 22.02
N ARG A 11 -1.89 2.49 22.04
CA ARG A 11 -2.46 3.38 21.01
C ARG A 11 -1.64 4.65 20.78
N HIS A 12 -1.11 5.21 21.87
CA HIS A 12 -0.16 6.31 21.93
C HIS A 12 0.73 6.12 23.16
N GLY A 13 1.99 6.53 23.12
CA GLY A 13 2.91 6.33 24.25
C GLY A 13 3.64 5.00 24.25
N PHE A 14 4.53 4.84 25.23
CA PHE A 14 5.15 3.58 25.62
C PHE A 14 4.66 3.24 27.04
N GLU A 15 4.31 1.98 27.31
CA GLU A 15 3.62 1.58 28.55
C GLU A 15 4.58 1.26 29.71
N GLY A 16 5.80 0.80 29.42
CA GLY A 16 6.80 0.49 30.43
C GLY A 16 8.17 0.19 29.83
N ASP A 17 8.21 -0.66 28.80
CA ASP A 17 9.36 -0.81 27.92
C ASP A 17 9.41 0.30 26.86
N TYR A 18 10.63 0.73 26.56
CA TYR A 18 10.99 1.77 25.60
C TYR A 18 12.41 1.57 25.05
N ASP A 19 13.06 0.43 25.33
CA ASP A 19 14.32 0.05 24.70
C ASP A 19 14.07 -0.34 23.23
N PHE A 20 14.94 0.09 22.33
CA PHE A 20 14.74 -0.22 20.91
C PHE A 20 14.87 -1.71 20.63
N ASP A 21 15.94 -2.36 21.11
CA ASP A 21 16.22 -3.75 20.76
C ASP A 21 15.17 -4.71 21.34
N SER A 22 14.62 -4.41 22.53
CA SER A 22 13.53 -5.15 23.19
C SER A 22 12.17 -4.94 22.52
N LEU A 23 11.83 -3.72 22.10
CA LEU A 23 10.57 -3.44 21.41
C LEU A 23 10.50 -4.04 20.01
N VAL A 24 11.63 -4.11 19.29
CA VAL A 24 11.73 -4.72 17.95
C VAL A 24 11.32 -6.19 17.94
N GLU A 25 11.46 -6.91 19.05
CA GLU A 25 11.07 -8.32 19.19
C GLU A 25 9.55 -8.51 19.35
N ARG A 26 8.80 -7.42 19.55
CA ARG A 26 7.33 -7.41 19.69
C ARG A 26 6.64 -6.66 18.55
N ASN A 27 7.26 -5.59 18.04
CA ASN A 27 6.82 -4.82 16.88
C ASN A 27 8.01 -4.57 15.93
N PRO A 28 8.20 -5.39 14.89
CA PRO A 28 9.31 -5.24 13.97
C PRO A 28 9.07 -4.21 12.85
N PHE A 29 8.00 -3.40 12.91
CA PHE A 29 7.68 -2.43 11.85
C PHE A 29 7.95 -0.99 12.29
N LEU A 30 8.81 -0.31 11.53
CA LEU A 30 8.99 1.14 11.60
C LEU A 30 8.35 1.83 10.41
N PHE A 31 7.62 2.90 10.69
CA PHE A 31 6.93 3.71 9.71
C PHE A 31 7.65 5.05 9.52
N ARG A 32 7.85 5.42 8.26
CA ARG A 32 8.51 6.67 7.87
C ARG A 32 7.63 7.49 6.92
N VAL A 33 7.08 8.58 7.44
CA VAL A 33 6.43 9.61 6.62
C VAL A 33 7.51 10.49 5.98
N TYR A 34 7.49 10.61 4.65
CA TYR A 34 8.38 11.49 3.90
C TYR A 34 7.74 11.99 2.60
N THR A 35 8.48 12.85 1.89
CA THR A 35 8.16 13.28 0.53
C THR A 35 9.31 12.81 -0.35
N PRO A 36 9.05 12.03 -1.42
CA PRO A 36 10.10 11.63 -2.35
C PRO A 36 10.86 12.85 -2.90
N LYS A 37 12.19 12.79 -2.88
CA LYS A 37 13.00 13.68 -3.71
C LYS A 37 12.84 13.20 -5.15
N VAL A 38 12.47 14.08 -6.07
CA VAL A 38 12.56 13.77 -7.50
C VAL A 38 14.02 13.50 -7.83
N THR A 39 14.35 12.26 -8.17
CA THR A 39 15.73 11.83 -8.42
C THR A 39 16.23 12.43 -9.74
N SER A 40 16.86 13.59 -9.66
CA SER A 40 17.58 14.18 -10.79
C SER A 40 18.61 13.17 -11.32
N PRO A 41 18.62 12.86 -12.64
CA PRO A 41 19.49 11.81 -13.20
C PRO A 41 21.00 12.12 -13.11
N SER A 42 21.37 13.32 -12.65
CA SER A 42 22.73 13.73 -12.35
C SER A 42 23.23 13.37 -10.94
N ILE A 43 22.37 12.89 -10.03
CA ILE A 43 22.76 12.56 -8.64
C ILE A 43 22.80 11.04 -8.45
N SER A 44 23.99 10.47 -8.61
CA SER A 44 24.28 9.05 -8.37
C SER A 44 24.35 8.73 -6.87
N TYR A 45 23.20 8.70 -6.19
CA TYR A 45 23.10 8.03 -4.87
C TYR A 45 23.44 6.53 -5.00
N ASP A 46 23.93 5.91 -3.93
CA ASP A 46 24.10 4.45 -3.90
C ASP A 46 22.71 3.78 -4.01
N PRO A 47 22.45 2.94 -5.03
CA PRO A 47 21.16 2.28 -5.22
C PRO A 47 20.78 1.32 -4.07
N LYS A 48 21.70 1.02 -3.14
CA LYS A 48 21.44 0.23 -1.93
C LYS A 48 20.85 1.06 -0.78
N ILE A 49 20.58 2.35 -0.96
CA ILE A 49 20.17 3.24 0.14
C ILE A 49 18.85 3.94 -0.18
N PHE A 50 17.92 3.86 0.78
CA PHE A 50 16.60 4.46 0.67
C PHE A 50 16.57 5.91 1.18
N CYS A 51 17.22 6.18 2.31
CA CYS A 51 17.19 7.50 2.91
C CYS A 51 18.47 7.80 3.71
N ILE A 52 18.91 9.05 3.68
CA ILE A 52 20.14 9.57 4.30
C ILE A 52 19.74 10.70 5.26
N ALA A 53 20.43 10.83 6.39
CA ALA A 53 20.18 11.92 7.34
C ALA A 53 20.73 13.27 6.83
N PRO A 54 20.06 14.40 7.09
CA PRO A 54 20.42 15.70 6.53
C PRO A 54 21.89 16.14 6.71
N LYS A 55 22.52 15.84 7.86
CA LYS A 55 23.95 16.10 8.15
C LYS A 55 24.92 15.44 7.14
N PHE A 56 24.48 14.41 6.43
CA PHE A 56 25.29 13.64 5.48
C PHE A 56 24.87 13.84 4.02
N ASP A 57 23.74 14.50 3.73
CA ASP A 57 23.21 14.74 2.38
C ASP A 57 24.26 15.41 1.47
N ALA A 58 24.95 16.43 1.98
CA ALA A 58 26.04 17.12 1.28
C ALA A 58 27.33 16.27 1.12
N LYS A 59 27.54 15.25 1.95
CA LYS A 59 28.69 14.33 1.87
C LYS A 59 28.45 13.18 0.88
N TYR A 60 27.19 12.89 0.53
CA TYR A 60 26.82 11.80 -0.38
C TYR A 60 27.11 12.07 -1.88
N THR A 61 27.75 13.19 -2.19
CA THR A 61 28.42 13.42 -3.48
C THR A 61 29.81 12.75 -3.56
N SER A 62 30.26 12.10 -2.48
CA SER A 62 31.54 11.36 -2.37
C SER A 62 31.35 9.85 -2.55
N PRO A 63 32.40 9.09 -2.95
CA PRO A 63 32.26 7.69 -3.39
C PRO A 63 31.83 6.70 -2.29
N PRO A 64 31.28 5.51 -2.66
CA PRO A 64 30.60 4.59 -1.75
C PRO A 64 31.42 4.08 -0.55
N SER A 65 32.75 4.08 -0.61
CA SER A 65 33.61 3.68 0.52
C SER A 65 33.45 4.58 1.76
N ALA A 66 32.91 5.79 1.61
CA ALA A 66 32.56 6.65 2.74
C ALA A 66 31.35 6.13 3.54
N ILE A 67 30.49 5.30 2.95
CA ILE A 67 29.19 4.90 3.51
C ILE A 67 29.33 4.00 4.74
N GLU A 68 30.25 3.04 4.71
CA GLU A 68 30.47 2.10 5.82
C GLU A 68 30.90 2.85 7.10
N SER A 69 31.68 3.94 6.93
CA SER A 69 32.11 4.85 8.01
C SER A 69 31.00 5.72 8.63
N LEU A 70 29.77 5.67 8.08
CA LEU A 70 28.57 6.32 8.66
C LEU A 70 27.83 5.42 9.65
N SER A 71 28.29 4.19 9.87
CA SER A 71 27.79 3.32 10.93
C SER A 71 28.24 3.87 12.30
N PRO A 72 27.37 3.90 13.32
CA PRO A 72 27.76 4.32 14.66
C PRO A 72 28.84 3.39 15.25
N ILE A 73 29.84 3.97 15.92
CA ILE A 73 30.95 3.24 16.53
C ILE A 73 30.54 2.73 17.91
N GLY A 74 29.64 1.73 17.93
CA GLY A 74 29.01 1.19 19.13
C GLY A 74 27.49 1.37 19.15
N PRO A 75 26.80 0.97 20.24
CA PRO A 75 25.35 1.10 20.36
C PRO A 75 24.91 2.57 20.27
N LEU A 76 23.91 2.86 19.44
CA LEU A 76 23.48 4.25 19.24
C LEU A 76 23.08 4.96 20.55
N THR A 77 22.55 4.21 21.53
CA THR A 77 22.14 4.75 22.82
C THR A 77 23.30 5.24 23.71
N GLU A 78 24.54 4.93 23.37
CA GLU A 78 25.76 5.41 24.06
C GLU A 78 26.38 6.63 23.36
N ILE A 79 26.10 6.81 22.06
CA ILE A 79 26.70 7.84 21.19
C ILE A 79 25.76 9.03 21.02
N ALA A 80 24.44 8.78 20.93
CA ALA A 80 23.44 9.80 20.71
C ALA A 80 23.27 10.67 21.97
N THR A 81 23.47 11.98 21.84
CA THR A 81 23.26 12.93 22.93
C THR A 81 21.80 13.41 23.00
N CYS A 82 21.34 13.76 24.21
CA CYS A 82 20.04 14.41 24.42
C CYS A 82 19.91 15.71 23.61
N GLU A 83 20.99 16.48 23.50
CA GLU A 83 21.03 17.72 22.72
C GLU A 83 20.86 17.44 21.21
N GLU A 84 21.53 16.42 20.64
CA GLU A 84 21.34 16.07 19.23
C GLU A 84 19.94 15.50 18.93
N VAL A 85 19.34 14.74 19.86
CA VAL A 85 17.98 14.21 19.69
C VAL A 85 16.93 15.32 19.80
N THR A 86 17.04 16.23 20.76
CA THR A 86 16.14 17.40 20.83
C THR A 86 16.29 18.32 19.62
N ARG A 87 17.52 18.55 19.14
CA ARG A 87 17.83 19.29 17.89
C ARG A 87 17.31 18.58 16.62
N HIS A 88 17.18 17.26 16.64
CA HIS A 88 16.54 16.51 15.55
C HIS A 88 15.02 16.63 15.58
N LEU A 89 14.43 16.58 16.77
CA LEU A 89 12.98 16.66 16.95
C LEU A 89 12.46 18.08 16.62
N ASP A 90 13.24 19.13 16.88
CA ASP A 90 12.93 20.47 16.39
C ASP A 90 13.06 20.59 14.87
N TRP A 91 11.95 20.94 14.21
CA TRP A 91 11.88 21.09 12.74
C TRP A 91 12.81 22.18 12.20
N THR A 92 13.16 23.19 13.02
CA THR A 92 14.03 24.32 12.61
C THR A 92 15.49 23.91 12.45
N THR A 93 15.95 22.90 13.20
CA THR A 93 17.36 22.47 13.24
C THR A 93 17.58 21.02 12.75
N ARG A 94 16.50 20.27 12.51
CA ARG A 94 16.48 18.94 11.88
C ARG A 94 17.28 18.86 10.56
N SER A 95 17.38 19.95 9.80
CA SER A 95 18.18 20.04 8.57
C SER A 95 19.69 19.85 8.77
N SER A 96 20.19 19.94 10.01
CA SER A 96 21.59 19.63 10.39
C SER A 96 21.76 18.28 11.11
N SER A 97 20.70 17.49 11.24
CA SER A 97 20.65 16.31 12.11
C SER A 97 21.38 15.08 11.53
N PRO A 98 22.12 14.30 12.36
CA PRO A 98 22.64 12.99 11.96
C PRO A 98 21.57 11.89 11.90
N PHE A 99 20.33 12.19 12.29
CA PHE A 99 19.25 11.21 12.43
C PHE A 99 18.18 11.31 11.35
N ILE A 100 17.46 10.20 11.19
CA ILE A 100 16.27 10.05 10.35
C ILE A 100 15.09 9.73 11.28
N SER A 101 14.00 10.48 11.18
CA SER A 101 12.79 10.25 11.98
C SER A 101 11.99 9.05 11.46
N THR A 102 11.61 8.16 12.37
CA THR A 102 10.68 7.03 12.19
C THR A 102 9.78 6.90 13.43
N SER A 103 8.79 5.99 13.40
CA SER A 103 7.88 5.70 14.51
C SER A 103 7.45 4.23 14.45
N PHE A 104 7.19 3.60 15.60
CA PHE A 104 6.56 2.27 15.65
C PHE A 104 5.02 2.31 15.39
N SER A 105 4.40 3.49 15.38
CA SER A 105 2.95 3.66 15.23
C SER A 105 2.54 3.94 13.78
N PHE A 106 1.88 2.96 13.15
CA PHE A 106 1.25 3.16 11.83
C PHE A 106 0.19 4.27 11.88
N ALA A 107 -0.56 4.36 12.99
CA ALA A 107 -1.59 5.37 13.19
C ALA A 107 -0.99 6.78 13.28
N TRP A 108 0.17 6.94 13.95
CA TRP A 108 0.92 8.20 13.93
C TRP A 108 1.41 8.54 12.53
N ALA A 109 1.91 7.56 11.78
CA ALA A 109 2.38 7.79 10.42
C ALA A 109 1.25 8.25 9.48
N ILE A 110 0.06 7.66 9.56
CA ILE A 110 -1.11 8.10 8.80
C ILE A 110 -1.54 9.52 9.19
N TRP A 111 -1.59 9.81 10.50
CA TRP A 111 -1.94 11.14 11.03
C TRP A 111 -0.95 12.22 10.56
N GLU A 112 0.35 11.97 10.69
CA GLU A 112 1.42 12.87 10.27
C GLU A 112 1.47 13.03 8.73
N ALA A 113 1.20 11.96 7.97
CA ALA A 113 1.15 12.02 6.51
C ALA A 113 0.02 12.93 6.02
N LEU A 114 -1.20 12.79 6.54
CA LEU A 114 -2.33 13.68 6.22
C LEU A 114 -2.07 15.12 6.65
N ARG A 115 -1.47 15.33 7.83
CA ARG A 115 -1.05 16.65 8.33
C ARG A 115 -0.04 17.32 7.40
N ARG A 116 0.91 16.56 6.84
CA ARG A 116 1.87 17.06 5.84
C ARG A 116 1.24 17.28 4.48
N TYR A 117 0.40 16.38 3.99
CA TYR A 117 -0.27 16.52 2.68
C TYR A 117 -1.06 17.83 2.60
N LYS A 118 -1.79 18.19 3.67
CA LYS A 118 -2.53 19.46 3.73
C LYS A 118 -1.63 20.69 3.88
N SER A 119 -0.47 20.55 4.54
CA SER A 119 0.41 21.67 4.87
C SER A 119 1.52 21.90 3.82
N GLY A 120 1.72 20.97 2.90
CA GLY A 120 2.78 20.98 1.90
C GLY A 120 2.36 21.64 0.59
N VAL A 121 3.35 22.20 -0.11
CA VAL A 121 3.25 22.66 -1.51
C VAL A 121 3.42 21.48 -2.49
N LYS A 122 3.71 20.28 -1.97
CA LYS A 122 3.84 19.03 -2.72
C LYS A 122 2.89 17.99 -2.12
N HIS A 123 2.12 17.36 -2.97
CA HIS A 123 1.16 16.32 -2.60
C HIS A 123 1.77 14.90 -2.59
N ASP A 124 3.04 14.79 -3.00
CA ASP A 124 3.84 13.57 -2.97
C ASP A 124 4.22 13.21 -1.51
N VAL A 125 3.27 12.67 -0.75
CA VAL A 125 3.51 12.16 0.61
C VAL A 125 3.42 10.64 0.59
N GLU A 126 4.51 9.99 0.99
CA GLU A 126 4.62 8.54 1.10
C GLU A 126 4.83 8.10 2.55
N ILE A 127 4.36 6.89 2.84
CA ILE A 127 4.68 6.14 4.06
C ILE A 127 5.51 4.94 3.64
N ALA A 128 6.74 4.85 4.14
CA ALA A 128 7.57 3.66 4.01
C ALA A 128 7.44 2.77 5.26
N VAL A 129 7.37 1.46 5.02
CA VAL A 129 7.38 0.40 6.02
C VAL A 129 8.75 -0.27 6.00
N ILE A 130 9.39 -0.31 7.17
CA ILE A 130 10.79 -0.67 7.34
C ILE A 130 10.88 -1.79 8.37
N ASP A 131 11.63 -2.85 8.08
CA ASP A 131 11.99 -3.86 9.06
C ASP A 131 12.93 -3.26 10.11
N ALA A 132 12.44 -3.20 11.35
CA ALA A 132 13.16 -2.64 12.47
C ALA A 132 14.33 -3.55 12.94
N ALA A 133 14.25 -4.86 12.69
CA ALA A 133 15.31 -5.80 13.07
C ALA A 133 16.62 -5.53 12.30
N SER A 134 16.54 -5.24 11.00
CA SER A 134 17.68 -4.82 10.18
C SER A 134 18.30 -3.46 10.59
N LEU A 135 17.69 -2.73 11.53
CA LEU A 135 18.20 -1.46 12.07
C LEU A 135 18.73 -1.56 13.51
N LYS A 136 18.78 -2.75 14.13
CA LYS A 136 19.42 -2.96 15.45
C LYS A 136 20.85 -2.39 15.47
N GLY A 137 21.25 -1.79 16.59
CA GLY A 137 22.51 -1.07 16.76
C GLY A 137 22.60 0.32 16.10
N ARG A 138 21.86 0.60 15.00
CA ARG A 138 21.85 1.91 14.30
C ARG A 138 20.57 2.74 14.51
N ALA A 139 19.63 2.23 15.30
CA ALA A 139 18.43 2.93 15.72
C ALA A 139 18.27 2.90 17.24
N ALA A 140 17.53 3.87 17.77
CA ALA A 140 17.17 3.97 19.18
C ALA A 140 15.79 4.64 19.30
N THR A 141 15.02 4.36 20.35
CA THR A 141 13.86 5.20 20.63
C THR A 141 14.35 6.57 21.10
N ALA A 142 13.69 7.65 20.65
CA ALA A 142 14.07 8.99 21.07
C ALA A 142 13.93 9.15 22.59
N ILE A 143 12.92 8.50 23.19
CA ILE A 143 12.67 8.53 24.63
C ILE A 143 13.77 7.81 25.44
N GLN A 144 14.37 6.74 24.91
CA GLN A 144 15.51 6.05 25.53
C GLN A 144 16.75 6.93 25.63
N VAL A 145 17.04 7.72 24.59
CA VAL A 145 18.17 8.67 24.60
C VAL A 145 17.86 9.84 25.54
N LEU A 146 16.65 10.42 25.46
CA LEU A 146 16.25 11.52 26.33
C LEU A 146 16.31 11.15 27.82
N ARG A 147 15.87 9.93 28.20
CA ARG A 147 15.89 9.45 29.59
C ARG A 147 17.30 9.23 30.18
N LYS A 148 18.36 9.23 29.37
CA LYS A 148 19.75 9.16 29.88
C LYS A 148 20.29 10.53 30.34
N ALA A 149 19.63 11.63 30.00
CA ALA A 149 20.10 12.97 30.35
C ALA A 149 20.01 13.26 31.86
N THR A 150 21.14 13.62 32.45
CA THR A 150 21.18 14.24 33.78
C THR A 150 20.45 15.60 33.76
N PHE A 151 20.08 16.13 34.93
CA PHE A 151 19.31 17.38 35.02
C PHE A 151 20.01 18.57 34.34
N ASP A 152 21.34 18.65 34.46
CA ASP A 152 22.15 19.73 33.88
C ASP A 152 22.29 19.62 32.34
N GLU A 153 21.99 18.45 31.77
CA GLU A 153 22.01 18.19 30.32
C GLU A 153 20.64 18.39 29.64
N GLN A 154 19.58 18.71 30.40
CA GLN A 154 18.22 18.84 29.86
C GLN A 154 17.99 20.23 29.21
N PRO A 155 17.75 20.32 27.88
CA PRO A 155 17.51 21.60 27.23
C PRO A 155 16.19 22.24 27.68
N HIS A 156 16.02 23.55 27.49
CA HIS A 156 14.80 24.30 27.90
C HIS A 156 13.47 23.78 27.32
N HIS A 157 13.51 22.88 26.33
CA HIS A 157 12.34 22.21 25.75
C HIS A 157 12.35 20.68 25.90
N TYR A 158 13.14 20.15 26.85
CA TYR A 158 13.26 18.72 27.14
C TYR A 158 11.89 18.03 27.28
N TRP A 159 11.03 18.49 28.19
CA TRP A 159 9.72 17.87 28.45
C TRP A 159 8.79 17.89 27.23
N ARG A 160 8.84 18.94 26.39
CA ARG A 160 8.08 19.00 25.13
C ARG A 160 8.51 17.87 24.19
N TRP A 161 9.82 17.66 24.05
CA TRP A 161 10.37 16.62 23.17
C TRP A 161 10.27 15.21 23.77
N TYR A 162 10.29 15.10 25.10
CA TYR A 162 9.98 13.89 25.86
C TYR A 162 8.54 13.42 25.57
N HIS A 163 7.55 14.27 25.84
CA HIS A 163 6.14 13.92 25.61
C HIS A 163 5.85 13.66 24.13
N PHE A 164 6.40 14.46 23.22
CA PHE A 164 6.30 14.20 21.78
C PHE A 164 6.88 12.83 21.40
N SER A 165 8.07 12.48 21.89
CA SER A 165 8.74 11.20 21.59
C SER A 165 7.98 10.01 22.15
N GLN A 166 7.37 10.16 23.33
CA GLN A 166 6.51 9.17 23.94
C GLN A 166 5.22 9.00 23.12
N GLU A 167 4.40 10.06 22.96
CA GLU A 167 3.12 10.01 22.24
C GLU A 167 3.26 9.43 20.83
N SER A 168 4.26 9.89 20.07
CA SER A 168 4.50 9.46 18.68
C SER A 168 5.27 8.16 18.53
N GLN A 169 5.66 7.49 19.63
CA GLN A 169 6.53 6.31 19.64
C GLN A 169 7.78 6.50 18.76
N SER A 170 8.44 7.66 18.90
CA SER A 170 9.46 8.11 17.94
C SER A 170 10.76 7.32 18.07
N VAL A 171 11.27 6.90 16.92
CA VAL A 171 12.56 6.23 16.75
C VAL A 171 13.47 7.08 15.86
N VAL A 172 14.73 7.17 16.25
CA VAL A 172 15.79 7.87 15.52
C VAL A 172 16.78 6.86 14.94
N VAL A 173 16.94 6.88 13.62
CA VAL A 173 17.92 6.05 12.90
C VAL A 173 19.12 6.90 12.54
N TYR A 174 20.33 6.50 12.89
CA TYR A 174 21.55 7.25 12.59
C TYR A 174 22.04 7.00 11.16
N GLY A 175 22.53 8.05 10.50
CA GLY A 175 23.25 7.92 9.22
C GLY A 175 22.32 7.69 8.03
N TYR A 176 21.90 6.44 7.82
CA TYR A 176 21.12 6.02 6.65
C TYR A 176 20.24 4.78 6.91
N ILE A 177 19.14 4.69 6.15
CA ILE A 177 18.25 3.53 6.04
C ILE A 177 18.66 2.74 4.78
N PRO A 178 19.17 1.50 4.89
CA PRO A 178 19.46 0.64 3.74
C PRO A 178 18.19 0.33 2.96
N LEU A 179 18.25 0.26 1.62
CA LEU A 179 17.09 -0.14 0.81
C LEU A 179 16.62 -1.56 1.15
N THR A 180 17.53 -2.46 1.54
CA THR A 180 17.21 -3.82 2.00
C THR A 180 16.44 -3.87 3.33
N SER A 181 16.41 -2.78 4.10
CA SER A 181 15.55 -2.67 5.30
C SER A 181 14.12 -2.23 4.97
N VAL A 182 13.91 -1.65 3.80
CA VAL A 182 12.60 -1.12 3.40
C VAL A 182 11.82 -2.23 2.73
N MET A 183 10.69 -2.60 3.34
CA MET A 183 9.76 -3.55 2.76
C MET A 183 9.06 -2.86 1.59
N ALA A 184 8.32 -1.79 1.88
CA ALA A 184 7.52 -1.05 0.91
C ALA A 184 7.61 0.46 1.14
N SER A 185 7.36 1.23 0.09
CA SER A 185 6.97 2.65 0.18
C SER A 185 5.70 2.86 -0.63
N VAL A 186 4.72 3.57 -0.07
CA VAL A 186 3.37 3.65 -0.61
C VAL A 186 2.84 5.09 -0.52
N PRO A 187 2.29 5.66 -1.62
CA PRO A 187 1.61 6.95 -1.61
C PRO A 187 0.41 6.98 -0.65
N LEU A 188 0.28 8.08 0.09
CA LEU A 188 -0.78 8.27 1.08
C LEU A 188 -2.18 8.02 0.51
N LEU A 189 -2.47 8.56 -0.68
CA LEU A 189 -3.78 8.42 -1.34
C LEU A 189 -4.18 6.95 -1.57
N SER A 190 -3.20 6.10 -1.93
CA SER A 190 -3.40 4.66 -2.13
C SER A 190 -3.77 3.93 -0.84
N ILE A 191 -3.38 4.48 0.32
CA ILE A 191 -3.68 3.94 1.66
C ILE A 191 -5.06 4.41 2.15
N LEU A 192 -5.47 5.65 1.85
CA LEU A 192 -6.70 6.25 2.42
C LEU A 192 -7.97 5.43 2.17
N GLU A 193 -8.11 4.83 0.99
CA GLU A 193 -9.25 3.97 0.67
C GLU A 193 -9.26 2.63 1.41
N LYS A 194 -8.12 2.21 1.92
CA LYS A 194 -7.85 0.88 2.45
C LYS A 194 -7.89 0.85 3.97
N MET A 195 -7.86 2.02 4.62
CA MET A 195 -8.05 2.19 6.07
C MET A 195 -9.38 1.56 6.56
N PRO A 196 -9.44 1.06 7.81
CA PRO A 196 -10.69 0.63 8.44
C PRO A 196 -11.78 1.71 8.44
N SER A 197 -13.06 1.32 8.37
CA SER A 197 -14.17 2.27 8.19
C SER A 197 -14.35 3.28 9.32
N TYR A 198 -13.92 2.99 10.55
CA TYR A 198 -13.97 3.96 11.65
C TYR A 198 -13.05 5.18 11.41
N PHE A 199 -11.97 5.04 10.60
CA PHE A 199 -11.15 6.16 10.11
C PHE A 199 -11.81 6.98 8.98
N LEU A 200 -12.98 6.57 8.47
CA LEU A 200 -13.65 7.16 7.31
C LEU A 200 -15.05 7.72 7.63
N ARG A 201 -15.50 8.73 6.88
CA ARG A 201 -16.84 9.32 7.02
C ARG A 201 -17.89 8.40 6.38
N SER A 202 -18.74 7.81 7.20
CA SER A 202 -19.95 7.09 6.77
C SER A 202 -20.85 7.98 5.91
N GLY A 203 -21.51 7.40 4.90
CA GLY A 203 -22.56 8.07 4.14
C GLY A 203 -22.10 8.96 2.97
N ILE A 204 -20.81 9.11 2.71
CA ILE A 204 -20.33 9.70 1.44
C ILE A 204 -20.34 8.61 0.36
N PRO A 205 -21.22 8.68 -0.66
CA PRO A 205 -21.27 7.67 -1.71
C PRO A 205 -20.00 7.71 -2.57
N VAL A 206 -19.49 6.53 -2.93
CA VAL A 206 -18.31 6.39 -3.78
C VAL A 206 -18.71 6.63 -5.24
N ASN A 207 -18.75 7.91 -5.63
CA ASN A 207 -18.91 8.31 -7.01
C ASN A 207 -17.60 8.01 -7.78
N PRO A 208 -17.59 7.20 -8.85
CA PRO A 208 -16.35 6.74 -9.51
C PRO A 208 -15.48 7.85 -10.10
N SER A 209 -15.99 9.07 -10.28
CA SER A 209 -15.18 10.26 -10.60
C SER A 209 -14.44 10.81 -9.36
N ILE A 210 -13.66 9.96 -8.68
CA ILE A 210 -12.93 10.30 -7.45
C ILE A 210 -11.78 11.26 -7.77
N THR A 211 -11.90 12.51 -7.34
CA THR A 211 -10.76 13.45 -7.29
C THR A 211 -9.98 13.25 -5.99
N GLU A 212 -8.68 13.53 -5.98
CA GLU A 212 -7.81 13.38 -4.79
C GLU A 212 -8.38 14.09 -3.55
N THR A 213 -8.88 15.32 -3.75
CA THR A 213 -9.58 16.13 -2.76
C THR A 213 -10.74 15.39 -2.10
N SER A 214 -11.45 14.54 -2.85
CA SER A 214 -12.57 13.75 -2.32
C SER A 214 -12.12 12.58 -1.43
N LEU A 215 -10.96 11.96 -1.69
CA LEU A 215 -10.39 10.94 -0.78
C LEU A 215 -10.00 11.54 0.56
N ILE A 216 -9.36 12.71 0.52
CA ILE A 216 -8.93 13.45 1.72
C ILE A 216 -10.16 13.92 2.52
N ASN A 217 -11.23 14.35 1.85
CA ASN A 217 -12.49 14.73 2.50
C ASN A 217 -13.30 13.52 3.06
N ARG A 218 -12.99 12.27 2.66
CA ARG A 218 -13.56 11.06 3.27
C ARG A 218 -12.93 10.70 4.62
N VAL A 219 -11.82 11.33 5.01
CA VAL A 219 -11.14 11.11 6.30
C VAL A 219 -12.04 11.56 7.46
N ALA A 220 -12.22 10.71 8.47
CA ALA A 220 -13.18 10.95 9.56
C ALA A 220 -12.82 12.14 10.46
N TRP A 221 -11.56 12.29 10.83
CA TRP A 221 -11.12 13.36 11.73
C TRP A 221 -10.93 14.68 11.00
N ASP A 222 -11.03 15.78 11.75
CA ASP A 222 -10.72 17.11 11.23
C ASP A 222 -9.22 17.43 11.36
N PHE A 223 -8.44 16.95 10.39
CA PHE A 223 -7.03 17.35 10.23
C PHE A 223 -6.86 18.81 9.77
N THR A 224 -7.95 19.59 9.57
CA THR A 224 -7.85 21.02 9.30
C THR A 224 -7.59 21.83 10.57
N ASN A 225 -8.02 21.32 11.73
CA ASN A 225 -7.78 21.91 13.04
C ASN A 225 -6.30 21.76 13.45
N LYS A 226 -5.51 22.82 13.26
CA LYS A 226 -4.09 22.89 13.63
C LYS A 226 -3.78 22.61 15.11
N LYS A 227 -4.79 22.55 16.00
CA LYS A 227 -4.65 22.28 17.44
C LYS A 227 -4.92 20.83 17.83
N SER A 228 -5.39 19.96 16.92
CA SER A 228 -5.64 18.55 17.25
C SER A 228 -4.34 17.83 17.64
N THR A 229 -4.29 17.24 18.84
CA THR A 229 -3.13 16.41 19.25
C THR A 229 -3.23 15.00 18.69
N PHE A 230 -2.12 14.27 18.67
CA PHE A 230 -2.14 12.86 18.28
C PHE A 230 -2.97 12.00 19.25
N LYS A 231 -2.90 12.30 20.56
CA LYS A 231 -3.75 11.70 21.58
C LYS A 231 -5.25 11.89 21.29
N GLN A 232 -5.69 13.11 20.99
CA GLN A 232 -7.10 13.40 20.65
C GLN A 232 -7.56 12.66 19.39
N PHE A 233 -6.67 12.46 18.41
CA PHE A 233 -6.94 11.61 17.25
C PHE A 233 -7.10 10.13 17.65
N CYS A 234 -6.22 9.60 18.51
CA CYS A 234 -6.32 8.22 19.00
C CYS A 234 -7.64 7.99 19.77
N GLU A 235 -7.99 8.91 20.66
CA GLU A 235 -9.25 8.91 21.41
C GLU A 235 -10.45 8.88 20.45
N ALA A 236 -10.60 9.92 19.61
CA ALA A 236 -11.73 10.04 18.69
C ALA A 236 -11.86 8.91 17.66
N MET A 237 -10.77 8.29 17.22
CA MET A 237 -10.85 7.11 16.33
C MET A 237 -11.19 5.83 17.08
N THR A 238 -10.82 5.72 18.37
CA THR A 238 -11.21 4.58 19.21
C THR A 238 -12.68 4.67 19.61
N ASP A 239 -13.16 5.85 20.00
CA ASP A 239 -14.56 6.10 20.33
C ASP A 239 -15.46 5.68 19.15
N ARG A 240 -15.09 6.12 17.93
CA ARG A 240 -15.76 5.74 16.67
C ARG A 240 -15.66 4.26 16.29
N TYR A 241 -14.71 3.51 16.84
CA TYR A 241 -14.69 2.06 16.72
C TYR A 241 -15.70 1.44 17.71
N PHE A 242 -15.73 1.88 18.97
CA PHE A 242 -16.69 1.39 19.96
C PHE A 242 -18.14 1.84 19.73
N GLU A 243 -18.37 2.90 18.94
CA GLU A 243 -19.69 3.27 18.38
C GLU A 243 -20.23 2.24 17.36
N GLN A 244 -19.39 1.36 16.80
CA GLN A 244 -19.81 0.34 15.84
C GLN A 244 -20.36 -0.92 16.54
N SER A 245 -21.29 -1.62 15.87
CA SER A 245 -21.77 -2.92 16.34
C SER A 245 -20.63 -3.94 16.43
N THR A 246 -20.70 -4.90 17.37
CA THR A 246 -19.63 -5.90 17.57
C THR A 246 -19.32 -6.71 16.29
N GLU A 247 -20.32 -7.00 15.45
CA GLU A 247 -20.12 -7.60 14.11
C GLU A 247 -19.24 -6.71 13.21
N MET A 248 -19.53 -5.41 13.17
CA MET A 248 -18.78 -4.45 12.37
C MET A 248 -17.37 -4.21 12.93
N ARG A 249 -17.21 -4.17 14.26
CA ARG A 249 -15.89 -4.10 14.93
C ARG A 249 -15.04 -5.32 14.56
N LEU A 250 -15.57 -6.53 14.71
CA LEU A 250 -14.89 -7.78 14.31
C LEU A 250 -14.52 -7.78 12.81
N ARG A 251 -15.44 -7.30 11.96
CA ARG A 251 -15.18 -7.18 10.51
C ARG A 251 -14.07 -6.19 10.20
N GLU A 252 -13.98 -5.04 10.86
CA GLU A 252 -12.91 -4.07 10.63
C GLU A 252 -11.57 -4.52 11.23
N SER A 253 -11.58 -5.20 12.39
CA SER A 253 -10.37 -5.77 13.00
C SER A 253 -9.80 -6.97 12.22
N ILE A 254 -10.62 -7.67 11.42
CA ILE A 254 -10.14 -8.72 10.50
C ILE A 254 -9.92 -8.18 9.08
N VAL A 255 -10.98 -7.73 8.40
CA VAL A 255 -10.92 -7.36 6.97
C VAL A 255 -10.30 -5.97 6.78
N GLY A 256 -10.60 -5.03 7.66
CA GLY A 256 -10.03 -3.67 7.62
C GLY A 256 -8.53 -3.66 7.92
N SER A 257 -8.08 -4.48 8.86
CA SER A 257 -6.66 -4.61 9.23
C SER A 257 -5.84 -5.28 8.13
N ILE A 258 -6.27 -6.42 7.57
CA ILE A 258 -5.62 -7.10 6.44
C ILE A 258 -5.55 -6.15 5.24
N ARG A 259 -6.66 -5.49 4.90
CA ARG A 259 -6.73 -4.55 3.78
C ARG A 259 -5.74 -3.39 3.94
N LEU A 260 -5.56 -2.88 5.17
CA LEU A 260 -4.58 -1.82 5.44
C LEU A 260 -3.12 -2.35 5.48
N ALA A 261 -2.88 -3.51 6.07
CA ALA A 261 -1.56 -4.15 6.13
C ALA A 261 -1.02 -4.46 4.73
N VAL A 262 -1.84 -5.10 3.89
CA VAL A 262 -1.48 -5.44 2.51
C VAL A 262 -1.35 -4.18 1.66
N ALA A 263 -2.17 -3.13 1.89
CA ALA A 263 -1.99 -1.85 1.21
C ALA A 263 -0.66 -1.17 1.58
N LEU A 264 -0.28 -1.17 2.86
CA LEU A 264 1.00 -0.64 3.36
C LEU A 264 2.21 -1.43 2.86
N LEU A 265 2.06 -2.74 2.63
CA LEU A 265 3.10 -3.64 2.10
C LEU A 265 2.99 -3.86 0.58
N ASN A 266 2.10 -3.19 -0.15
CA ASN A 266 1.60 -3.67 -1.45
C ASN A 266 2.69 -4.07 -2.48
N PRO A 267 3.70 -3.24 -2.80
CA PRO A 267 4.76 -3.61 -3.76
C PRO A 267 5.63 -4.76 -3.26
N TRP A 268 5.81 -4.87 -1.95
CA TRP A 268 6.58 -5.93 -1.30
C TRP A 268 5.82 -7.24 -1.30
N PHE A 269 4.57 -7.23 -0.85
CA PHE A 269 3.73 -8.42 -0.73
C PHE A 269 3.49 -9.08 -2.10
N HIS A 270 3.17 -8.30 -3.14
CA HIS A 270 3.02 -8.82 -4.50
C HIS A 270 4.32 -9.35 -5.13
N LYS A 271 5.48 -8.85 -4.69
CA LYS A 271 6.77 -9.41 -5.07
C LYS A 271 7.01 -10.73 -4.32
N THR A 272 7.11 -10.64 -3.00
CA THR A 272 7.52 -11.72 -2.10
C THR A 272 6.56 -12.91 -2.15
N ALA A 273 5.23 -12.72 -2.23
CA ALA A 273 4.29 -13.85 -2.24
C ALA A 273 4.44 -14.82 -3.44
N ALA A 274 5.13 -14.42 -4.51
CA ALA A 274 5.48 -15.32 -5.61
C ALA A 274 6.86 -15.98 -5.46
N ASP A 275 7.74 -15.39 -4.65
CA ASP A 275 9.14 -15.81 -4.45
C ASP A 275 9.27 -16.69 -3.18
N ASP A 276 8.61 -16.28 -2.09
CA ASP A 276 8.49 -16.92 -0.76
C ASP A 276 7.12 -16.56 -0.15
N ILE A 277 6.16 -17.49 -0.25
CA ILE A 277 4.78 -17.25 0.22
C ILE A 277 4.70 -17.21 1.75
N ASP A 278 5.42 -18.08 2.45
CA ASP A 278 5.33 -18.21 3.91
C ASP A 278 5.86 -16.94 4.60
N TRP A 279 6.95 -16.36 4.10
CA TRP A 279 7.47 -15.08 4.61
C TRP A 279 6.56 -13.89 4.30
N ALA A 280 5.97 -13.85 3.10
CA ALA A 280 5.00 -12.81 2.73
C ALA A 280 3.76 -12.86 3.64
N VAL A 281 3.23 -14.07 3.89
CA VAL A 281 2.07 -14.30 4.76
C VAL A 281 2.38 -13.95 6.20
N HIS A 282 3.50 -14.46 6.75
CA HIS A 282 3.91 -14.19 8.12
C HIS A 282 3.99 -12.69 8.42
N LYS A 283 4.69 -11.91 7.59
CA LYS A 283 4.85 -10.46 7.81
C LYS A 283 3.57 -9.66 7.57
N ALA A 284 2.74 -10.02 6.58
CA ALA A 284 1.47 -9.33 6.36
C ALA A 284 0.44 -9.65 7.47
N ALA A 285 0.43 -10.86 8.01
CA ALA A 285 -0.42 -11.25 9.15
C ALA A 285 0.04 -10.59 10.46
N GLU A 286 1.35 -10.46 10.69
CA GLU A 286 1.93 -9.76 11.84
C GLU A 286 1.55 -8.26 11.83
N LEU A 287 1.71 -7.58 10.68
CA LEU A 287 1.27 -6.20 10.52
C LEU A 287 -0.26 -6.04 10.65
N ALA A 288 -1.05 -6.98 10.11
CA ALA A 288 -2.49 -6.98 10.28
C ALA A 288 -2.89 -7.14 11.76
N SER A 289 -2.18 -7.99 12.52
CA SER A 289 -2.42 -8.18 13.96
C SER A 289 -2.18 -6.90 14.77
N LEU A 290 -1.08 -6.18 14.47
CA LEU A 290 -0.78 -4.88 15.08
C LEU A 290 -1.83 -3.79 14.75
N ILE A 291 -2.43 -3.84 13.56
CA ILE A 291 -3.51 -2.92 13.16
C ILE A 291 -4.84 -3.32 13.81
N ALA A 292 -5.10 -4.63 13.93
CA ALA A 292 -6.32 -5.20 14.51
C ALA A 292 -6.45 -4.92 16.02
N ALA A 293 -5.33 -5.07 16.75
CA ALA A 293 -5.25 -4.83 18.19
C ALA A 293 -5.12 -3.34 18.57
N TRP A 294 -4.93 -2.43 17.61
CA TRP A 294 -4.76 -1.00 17.90
C TRP A 294 -5.99 -0.36 18.57
N PRO A 295 -7.23 -0.45 18.05
CA PRO A 295 -8.37 0.18 18.71
C PRO A 295 -8.78 -0.54 20.02
N ASP A 296 -8.57 -1.85 20.08
CA ASP A 296 -9.05 -2.76 21.13
C ASP A 296 -8.08 -3.95 21.23
N PRO A 297 -7.15 -3.96 22.22
CA PRO A 297 -6.06 -4.94 22.28
C PRO A 297 -6.48 -6.28 22.93
N GLN A 298 -7.78 -6.53 23.10
CA GLN A 298 -8.28 -7.76 23.73
C GLN A 298 -8.29 -8.95 22.75
N ASP A 299 -8.00 -10.13 23.29
CA ASP A 299 -7.95 -11.43 22.61
C ASP A 299 -7.24 -11.45 21.23
N PRO A 300 -5.92 -11.21 21.20
CA PRO A 300 -5.15 -11.29 19.96
C PRO A 300 -5.00 -12.73 19.44
N ALA A 301 -5.27 -13.76 20.25
CA ALA A 301 -4.90 -15.14 19.93
C ALA A 301 -5.81 -15.77 18.87
N GLU A 302 -7.13 -15.84 19.11
CA GLU A 302 -8.08 -16.38 18.11
C GLU A 302 -8.08 -15.52 16.84
N MET A 303 -7.87 -14.21 16.99
CA MET A 303 -7.80 -13.28 15.86
C MET A 303 -6.52 -13.48 15.03
N GLN A 304 -5.36 -13.77 15.63
CA GLN A 304 -4.10 -13.98 14.91
C GLN A 304 -4.18 -15.18 13.95
N ASP A 305 -4.80 -16.29 14.35
CA ASP A 305 -5.00 -17.47 13.50
C ASP A 305 -5.91 -17.16 12.30
N VAL A 306 -7.01 -16.42 12.51
CA VAL A 306 -7.93 -16.00 11.44
C VAL A 306 -7.26 -15.02 10.48
N LEU A 307 -6.50 -14.06 11.00
CA LEU A 307 -5.71 -13.12 10.20
C LEU A 307 -4.69 -13.86 9.33
N HIS A 308 -3.92 -14.79 9.92
CA HIS A 308 -2.93 -15.59 9.19
C HIS A 308 -3.58 -16.46 8.09
N GLY A 309 -4.69 -17.13 8.40
CA GLY A 309 -5.44 -17.92 7.41
C GLY A 309 -5.97 -17.09 6.24
N MET A 310 -6.51 -15.90 6.51
CA MET A 310 -7.02 -15.01 5.45
C MET A 310 -5.91 -14.34 4.62
N VAL A 311 -4.78 -14.00 5.24
CA VAL A 311 -3.59 -13.51 4.52
C VAL A 311 -2.98 -14.61 3.65
N SER A 312 -2.97 -15.87 4.12
CA SER A 312 -2.51 -17.03 3.34
C SER A 312 -3.30 -17.19 2.05
N LEU A 313 -4.63 -17.26 2.13
CA LEU A 313 -5.52 -17.35 0.96
C LEU A 313 -5.33 -16.18 -0.02
N LEU A 314 -5.05 -14.97 0.49
CA LEU A 314 -4.78 -13.80 -0.33
C LEU A 314 -3.40 -13.88 -1.02
N ALA A 315 -2.38 -14.44 -0.36
CA ALA A 315 -1.06 -14.64 -0.94
C ALA A 315 -1.09 -15.70 -2.05
N GLU A 316 -1.86 -16.78 -1.87
CA GLU A 316 -2.12 -17.78 -2.91
C GLU A 316 -2.82 -17.15 -4.12
N GLU A 317 -3.93 -16.43 -3.92
CA GLU A 317 -4.66 -15.71 -4.97
C GLU A 317 -3.78 -14.69 -5.72
N VAL A 318 -2.84 -14.02 -5.03
CA VAL A 318 -1.88 -13.09 -5.63
C VAL A 318 -0.80 -13.81 -6.45
N ARG A 319 -0.26 -14.93 -5.94
CA ARG A 319 0.71 -15.76 -6.66
C ARG A 319 0.10 -16.34 -7.92
N ASP A 320 -1.09 -16.91 -7.81
CA ASP A 320 -1.78 -17.60 -8.90
C ASP A 320 -2.19 -16.58 -9.99
N LYS A 321 -2.66 -15.38 -9.62
CA LYS A 321 -2.86 -14.27 -10.57
C LYS A 321 -1.58 -13.84 -11.28
N ARG A 322 -0.45 -13.77 -10.57
CA ARG A 322 0.84 -13.41 -11.17
C ARG A 322 1.34 -14.50 -12.12
N GLN A 323 1.09 -15.79 -11.83
CA GLN A 323 1.36 -16.88 -12.78
C GLN A 323 0.49 -16.81 -14.04
N VAL A 324 -0.80 -16.49 -13.90
CA VAL A 324 -1.70 -16.28 -15.06
C VAL A 324 -1.28 -15.06 -15.89
N SER A 325 -0.87 -13.96 -15.25
CA SER A 325 -0.33 -12.79 -15.96
C SER A 325 0.93 -13.16 -16.75
N LEU A 326 1.92 -13.78 -16.09
CA LEU A 326 3.17 -14.20 -16.74
C LEU A 326 2.95 -15.17 -17.90
N LEU A 327 1.93 -16.04 -17.82
CA LEU A 327 1.56 -16.91 -18.94
C LEU A 327 0.94 -16.11 -20.11
N GLY A 328 0.16 -15.06 -19.81
CA GLY A 328 -0.33 -14.10 -20.81
C GLY A 328 0.82 -13.35 -21.47
N ASP A 329 1.73 -12.76 -20.67
CA ASP A 329 2.90 -12.01 -21.13
C ASP A 329 3.81 -12.88 -22.03
N VAL A 330 3.96 -14.18 -21.71
CA VAL A 330 4.72 -15.14 -22.51
C VAL A 330 4.01 -15.53 -23.80
N LEU A 331 2.67 -15.61 -23.81
CA LEU A 331 1.90 -15.88 -25.02
C LEU A 331 1.87 -14.66 -25.97
N GLU A 332 1.83 -13.44 -25.43
CA GLU A 332 2.00 -12.20 -26.20
C GLU A 332 3.41 -12.14 -26.82
N LEU A 333 4.45 -12.42 -26.03
CA LEU A 333 5.84 -12.46 -26.52
C LEU A 333 6.06 -13.57 -27.57
N ALA A 334 5.39 -14.71 -27.44
CA ALA A 334 5.42 -15.77 -28.46
C ALA A 334 4.82 -15.28 -29.79
N GLY A 335 3.66 -14.61 -29.77
CA GLY A 335 3.07 -14.01 -30.98
C GLY A 335 3.96 -12.95 -31.62
N VAL A 336 4.69 -12.16 -30.82
CA VAL A 336 5.69 -11.20 -31.33
C VAL A 336 6.91 -11.90 -31.95
N ILE A 337 7.26 -13.12 -31.52
CA ILE A 337 8.30 -13.95 -32.15
C ILE A 337 7.77 -14.53 -33.46
N ASP A 338 6.54 -15.07 -33.49
CA ASP A 338 5.88 -15.57 -34.71
C ASP A 338 5.80 -14.46 -35.79
N ASP A 339 5.38 -13.24 -35.43
CA ASP A 339 5.37 -12.05 -36.30
C ASP A 339 6.77 -11.72 -36.86
N ILE A 340 7.84 -11.95 -36.08
CA ILE A 340 9.22 -11.71 -36.51
C ILE A 340 9.71 -12.83 -37.45
N GLU A 341 9.36 -14.08 -37.18
CA GLU A 341 9.70 -15.21 -38.07
C GLU A 341 9.01 -15.06 -39.43
N ASP A 342 7.73 -14.68 -39.49
CA ASP A 342 7.01 -14.38 -40.73
C ASP A 342 7.67 -13.24 -41.54
N VAL A 343 8.19 -12.21 -40.85
CA VAL A 343 8.97 -11.13 -41.50
C VAL A 343 10.32 -11.62 -42.01
N VAL A 344 10.98 -12.56 -41.32
CA VAL A 344 12.23 -13.18 -41.79
C VAL A 344 11.98 -14.03 -43.03
N TYR A 345 11.00 -14.94 -43.00
CA TYR A 345 10.65 -15.76 -44.18
C TYR A 345 10.23 -14.89 -45.38
N SER A 346 9.51 -13.78 -45.14
CA SER A 346 9.16 -12.80 -46.19
C SER A 346 10.39 -12.06 -46.76
N LEU A 347 11.45 -11.88 -45.98
CA LEU A 347 12.71 -11.32 -46.47
C LEU A 347 13.54 -12.36 -47.23
N GLU A 348 13.55 -13.61 -46.80
CA GLU A 348 14.24 -14.73 -47.48
C GLU A 348 13.65 -15.00 -48.87
N ASP A 349 12.33 -15.17 -48.99
CA ASP A 349 11.62 -15.31 -50.27
C ASP A 349 11.93 -14.14 -51.23
N ARG A 350 11.98 -12.90 -50.71
CA ARG A 350 12.34 -11.72 -51.50
C ARG A 350 13.81 -11.67 -51.92
N VAL A 351 14.71 -12.33 -51.20
CA VAL A 351 16.11 -12.50 -51.62
C VAL A 351 16.20 -13.58 -52.70
N GLU A 352 15.56 -14.74 -52.53
CA GLU A 352 15.54 -15.80 -53.55
C GLU A 352 14.91 -15.32 -54.88
N GLN A 353 13.82 -14.55 -54.81
CA GLN A 353 13.22 -13.90 -55.98
C GLN A 353 14.18 -12.92 -56.68
N HIS A 354 15.01 -12.19 -55.91
CA HIS A 354 15.98 -11.26 -56.48
C HIS A 354 17.20 -11.97 -57.07
N GLU A 355 17.69 -13.05 -56.46
CA GLU A 355 18.78 -13.87 -57.00
C GLU A 355 18.36 -14.61 -58.28
N THR A 356 17.17 -15.23 -58.28
CA THR A 356 16.63 -15.89 -59.48
C THR A 356 16.35 -14.91 -60.62
N ALA A 357 15.84 -13.70 -60.33
CA ALA A 357 15.68 -12.64 -61.32
C ALA A 357 17.03 -12.16 -61.89
N ALA A 358 18.06 -12.01 -61.05
CA ALA A 358 19.41 -11.63 -61.49
C ALA A 358 20.06 -12.73 -62.37
N ALA A 359 19.89 -14.00 -61.99
CA ALA A 359 20.36 -15.14 -62.79
C ALA A 359 19.66 -15.20 -64.17
N ALA A 360 18.35 -14.99 -64.22
CA ALA A 360 17.59 -14.95 -65.47
C ALA A 360 17.98 -13.75 -66.36
N GLY A 361 18.19 -12.58 -65.76
CA GLY A 361 18.59 -11.35 -66.48
C GLY A 361 19.93 -11.49 -67.22
N ASN A 362 20.90 -12.19 -66.62
CA ASN A 362 22.20 -12.46 -67.27
C ASN A 362 22.09 -13.33 -68.53
N LEU A 363 21.06 -14.16 -68.67
CA LEU A 363 20.88 -15.02 -69.85
C LEU A 363 20.36 -14.25 -71.08
N VAL A 364 19.71 -13.10 -70.88
CA VAL A 364 19.12 -12.30 -71.98
C VAL A 364 20.18 -11.41 -72.66
N ASN A 365 21.20 -10.97 -71.92
CA ASN A 365 22.23 -10.05 -72.42
C ASN A 365 23.37 -10.72 -73.22
N GLN A 366 23.38 -12.06 -73.40
CA GLN A 366 24.39 -12.75 -74.20
C GLN A 366 24.04 -12.88 -75.70
N THR A 367 22.85 -12.46 -76.14
CA THR A 367 22.33 -12.82 -77.49
C THR A 367 22.34 -11.67 -78.51
N ARG A 368 22.96 -10.51 -78.22
CA ARG A 368 23.13 -9.40 -79.18
C ARG A 368 24.42 -8.61 -78.99
N LEU A 369 25.43 -8.93 -79.80
CA LEU A 369 26.52 -8.03 -80.19
C LEU A 369 26.79 -8.22 -81.70
N ASP A 370 26.02 -7.48 -82.50
CA ASP A 370 26.08 -7.25 -83.96
C ASP A 370 25.08 -6.09 -84.24
N ASP A 371 25.36 -4.93 -84.85
CA ASP A 371 26.61 -4.17 -85.06
C ASP A 371 26.35 -2.74 -84.47
N ASP A 372 26.77 -1.52 -84.88
CA ASP A 372 27.54 -0.90 -85.97
C ASP A 372 28.23 0.37 -85.39
N CYS A 373 29.16 1.01 -86.12
CA CYS A 373 30.01 2.11 -85.62
C CYS A 373 29.41 3.52 -85.78
N THR A 374 29.72 4.46 -84.86
CA THR A 374 30.16 5.84 -85.24
C THR A 374 30.82 6.60 -84.07
N GLU A 375 31.63 7.61 -84.39
CA GLU A 375 32.52 8.32 -83.45
C GLU A 375 31.88 9.54 -82.75
N GLY A 376 32.34 9.87 -81.53
CA GLY A 376 31.91 11.07 -80.78
C GLY A 376 32.80 11.39 -79.57
N THR A 377 33.69 12.38 -79.72
CA THR A 377 34.74 12.82 -78.77
C THR A 377 34.23 13.38 -77.41
N PRO A 378 35.11 13.54 -76.37
CA PRO A 378 34.77 13.07 -75.01
C PRO A 378 34.70 14.15 -73.92
N SER A 379 34.27 13.74 -72.72
CA SER A 379 34.43 14.48 -71.46
C SER A 379 34.73 13.54 -70.27
N GLN A 380 35.51 14.02 -69.29
CA GLN A 380 36.06 13.22 -68.18
C GLN A 380 35.09 13.01 -67.00
N PRO A 381 35.33 12.02 -66.12
CA PRO A 381 34.31 11.47 -65.22
C PRO A 381 34.22 12.14 -63.85
N GLN A 382 33.08 11.93 -63.18
CA GLN A 382 32.91 12.12 -61.74
C GLN A 382 32.22 10.86 -61.15
N PRO A 383 32.74 10.24 -60.08
CA PRO A 383 32.25 8.94 -59.61
C PRO A 383 30.94 9.07 -58.81
N GLY A 384 29.85 8.54 -59.34
CA GLY A 384 28.59 8.36 -58.60
C GLY A 384 28.68 7.18 -57.62
N ALA A 385 28.40 7.43 -56.34
CA ALA A 385 28.42 6.40 -55.30
C ALA A 385 27.17 5.51 -55.33
N ALA A 386 27.30 4.29 -54.78
CA ALA A 386 26.18 3.35 -54.65
C ALA A 386 25.06 3.88 -53.72
N PRO A 387 23.78 3.52 -53.96
CA PRO A 387 22.65 3.98 -53.16
C PRO A 387 22.64 3.32 -51.77
N SER A 388 23.17 4.02 -50.77
CA SER A 388 23.11 3.59 -49.38
C SER A 388 21.71 3.78 -48.79
N LEU A 389 21.04 2.66 -48.44
CA LEU A 389 19.74 2.68 -47.78
C LEU A 389 19.85 3.29 -46.38
N ARG A 390 19.33 4.52 -46.23
CA ARG A 390 19.47 5.31 -45.00
C ARG A 390 18.19 5.26 -44.15
N ILE A 391 18.07 4.21 -43.33
CA ILE A 391 17.04 4.15 -42.28
C ILE A 391 17.24 5.37 -41.35
N THR A 392 16.17 6.16 -41.19
CA THR A 392 16.22 7.44 -40.48
C THR A 392 15.42 7.34 -39.18
N ILE A 393 16.12 7.15 -38.06
CA ILE A 393 15.52 7.16 -36.72
C ILE A 393 15.43 8.63 -36.25
N PRO A 394 14.24 9.15 -35.87
CA PRO A 394 14.10 10.50 -35.34
C PRO A 394 14.84 10.65 -34.00
N SER A 395 15.44 11.81 -33.75
CA SER A 395 16.13 12.10 -32.48
C SER A 395 16.06 13.57 -32.10
N THR A 396 15.96 13.82 -30.80
CA THR A 396 15.93 15.11 -30.08
C THR A 396 14.68 16.01 -30.24
N PRO A 397 14.07 16.48 -29.12
CA PRO A 397 13.20 17.65 -29.08
C PRO A 397 14.02 18.95 -28.92
N PRO A 398 13.45 20.14 -29.17
CA PRO A 398 14.19 21.40 -29.20
C PRO A 398 14.59 21.92 -27.81
N SER A 399 15.80 22.47 -27.71
CA SER A 399 16.32 23.20 -26.55
C SER A 399 15.82 24.64 -26.51
N SER A 400 15.32 25.11 -25.36
CA SER A 400 14.93 26.51 -25.14
C SER A 400 15.68 27.17 -23.97
N SER A 401 16.45 28.20 -24.31
CA SER A 401 16.87 29.37 -23.54
C SER A 401 16.78 29.33 -22.00
N SER A 402 17.94 29.48 -21.35
CA SER A 402 18.06 29.90 -19.96
C SER A 402 17.56 31.34 -19.73
N SER A 403 16.91 31.57 -18.59
CA SER A 403 16.73 32.90 -18.00
C SER A 403 16.93 32.83 -16.49
N SER A 404 17.77 33.71 -15.95
CA SER A 404 18.17 33.70 -14.53
C SER A 404 17.37 34.74 -13.74
N SER A 405 16.56 34.29 -12.78
CA SER A 405 15.91 35.16 -11.80
C SER A 405 16.05 34.58 -10.38
N SER A 406 17.00 35.11 -9.63
CA SER A 406 17.21 34.80 -8.21
C SER A 406 16.16 35.51 -7.34
N ASN A 407 15.14 34.77 -6.90
CA ASN A 407 14.21 35.22 -5.87
C ASN A 407 14.40 34.37 -4.61
N ASP A 408 15.04 34.95 -3.59
CA ASP A 408 14.99 34.40 -2.23
C ASP A 408 13.53 34.32 -1.77
N SER A 409 13.18 33.24 -1.07
CA SER A 409 11.81 32.99 -0.61
C SER A 409 11.80 32.28 0.73
N SER A 410 11.95 33.07 1.79
CA SER A 410 11.90 32.63 3.17
C SER A 410 10.58 31.88 3.48
N PRO A 411 10.62 30.67 4.07
CA PRO A 411 9.40 29.96 4.45
C PRO A 411 8.68 30.67 5.61
N LEU A 412 7.37 30.84 5.48
CA LEU A 412 6.52 31.52 6.47
C LEU A 412 6.31 30.66 7.73
N LEU A 413 6.25 31.33 8.89
CA LEU A 413 6.13 30.72 10.21
C LEU A 413 4.72 30.14 10.47
N PRO A 414 4.62 28.89 10.98
CA PRO A 414 3.46 28.43 11.74
C PRO A 414 3.65 28.79 13.23
N LEU A 415 2.77 29.62 13.78
CA LEU A 415 2.80 29.99 15.21
C LEU A 415 2.63 28.77 16.13
N THR A 416 3.44 28.71 17.19
CA THR A 416 3.32 27.74 18.29
C THR A 416 2.08 28.00 19.15
N PRO A 417 1.53 26.98 19.82
CA PRO A 417 0.51 27.21 20.85
C PRO A 417 1.09 28.02 22.01
N VAL A 418 0.35 29.04 22.45
CA VAL A 418 0.64 29.78 23.67
C VAL A 418 0.18 28.94 24.87
N SER A 419 1.07 28.72 25.83
CA SER A 419 0.69 28.28 27.17
C SER A 419 0.05 29.46 27.90
N SER A 420 -1.24 29.38 28.20
CA SER A 420 -1.92 30.40 28.99
C SER A 420 -1.57 30.23 30.48
N ASP A 421 -0.86 31.20 31.03
CA ASP A 421 -0.77 31.44 32.48
C ASP A 421 -1.39 32.80 32.80
N GLY A 422 -1.91 32.97 34.02
CA GLY A 422 -2.92 34.01 34.32
C GLY A 422 -2.38 35.39 34.70
N GLY A 423 -2.96 36.46 34.14
CA GLY A 423 -2.72 37.85 34.57
C GLY A 423 -3.65 38.86 33.88
N SER A 424 -4.48 39.56 34.64
CA SER A 424 -5.45 40.55 34.12
C SER A 424 -4.89 41.97 34.07
N THR A 425 -5.16 42.72 32.99
CA THR A 425 -5.96 43.97 33.05
C THR A 425 -6.32 44.56 31.67
N GLU A 426 -7.50 45.19 31.64
CA GLU A 426 -7.93 46.31 30.76
C GLU A 426 -8.09 46.09 29.24
N THR A 427 -8.68 47.12 28.59
CA THR A 427 -9.53 46.98 27.39
C THR A 427 -9.21 48.05 26.31
N PRO A 428 -10.03 48.30 25.27
CA PRO A 428 -9.75 47.75 23.95
C PRO A 428 -9.48 48.82 22.86
N SER A 429 -8.88 48.42 21.75
CA SER A 429 -8.87 49.23 20.52
C SER A 429 -9.28 48.42 19.29
N LYS A 430 -10.18 49.01 18.48
CA LYS A 430 -10.49 48.58 17.10
C LYS A 430 -9.21 48.60 16.25
N TYR A 431 -9.11 47.73 15.25
CA TYR A 431 -8.85 48.18 13.87
C TYR A 431 -9.41 47.20 12.83
N ASP A 432 -9.61 47.75 11.63
CA ASP A 432 -10.62 47.38 10.64
C ASP A 432 -10.43 46.06 9.89
N GLU A 433 -11.56 45.59 9.36
CA GLU A 433 -11.74 44.45 8.46
C GLU A 433 -11.29 44.80 7.02
N VAL A 434 -10.38 44.01 6.43
CA VAL A 434 -9.94 44.18 5.03
C VAL A 434 -10.28 42.93 4.21
N SER A 435 -11.46 42.96 3.60
CA SER A 435 -11.90 41.95 2.63
C SER A 435 -11.16 42.11 1.29
N LEU A 436 -10.41 41.07 0.88
CA LEU A 436 -9.84 40.97 -0.47
C LEU A 436 -10.43 39.77 -1.20
N SER A 437 -11.38 40.05 -2.09
CA SER A 437 -11.82 39.12 -3.13
C SER A 437 -10.76 39.01 -4.24
N ARG A 438 -10.65 37.82 -4.83
CA ARG A 438 -10.15 37.71 -6.21
C ARG A 438 -10.68 36.45 -6.91
N ASP A 439 -11.04 36.63 -8.17
CA ASP A 439 -11.76 35.67 -8.99
C ASP A 439 -10.85 34.64 -9.69
N HIS A 440 -11.51 33.81 -10.50
CA HIS A 440 -11.00 32.61 -11.15
C HIS A 440 -9.73 32.81 -11.99
N SER A 441 -8.91 31.76 -12.04
CA SER A 441 -8.23 31.37 -13.27
C SER A 441 -8.22 29.84 -13.36
N ALA A 442 -8.95 29.29 -14.32
CA ALA A 442 -8.93 27.88 -14.67
C ALA A 442 -8.45 27.75 -16.12
N ASN A 443 -7.40 26.95 -16.35
CA ASN A 443 -7.11 26.31 -17.65
C ASN A 443 -5.88 25.41 -17.55
N ALA A 444 -5.90 24.28 -18.27
CA ALA A 444 -4.81 23.31 -18.50
C ALA A 444 -4.16 22.72 -17.22
N ILE A 445 -4.05 21.41 -17.05
CA ILE A 445 -3.67 20.41 -18.07
C ILE A 445 -4.61 19.20 -18.02
N SER A 446 -5.02 18.75 -19.20
CA SER A 446 -5.54 17.40 -19.44
C SER A 446 -4.71 16.79 -20.56
N LEU A 447 -4.13 15.60 -20.32
CA LEU A 447 -3.51 14.64 -21.26
C LEU A 447 -2.50 13.74 -20.51
N LEU A 448 -2.96 12.78 -19.70
CA LEU A 448 -2.12 11.67 -19.19
C LEU A 448 -2.90 10.51 -18.51
N SER A 449 -4.13 10.22 -18.96
CA SER A 449 -5.04 9.27 -18.27
C SER A 449 -5.67 8.19 -19.17
N GLN A 450 -4.97 7.73 -20.21
CA GLN A 450 -5.53 6.83 -21.25
C GLN A 450 -4.83 5.45 -21.39
N PHE A 451 -3.96 5.07 -20.45
CA PHE A 451 -3.17 3.82 -20.54
C PHE A 451 -3.42 2.79 -19.43
N LEU A 452 -4.46 2.95 -18.59
CA LEU A 452 -4.76 2.02 -17.49
C LEU A 452 -6.25 1.60 -17.38
N THR A 453 -6.92 1.40 -18.52
CA THR A 453 -8.20 0.67 -18.60
C THR A 453 -8.28 -0.15 -19.89
N SER A 454 -7.90 -1.43 -19.82
CA SER A 454 -8.16 -2.43 -20.86
C SER A 454 -8.71 -3.70 -20.22
N GLU A 455 -10.03 -3.73 -20.00
CA GLU A 455 -10.73 -4.95 -19.58
C GLU A 455 -10.93 -5.86 -20.79
N SER A 456 -9.94 -6.70 -21.10
CA SER A 456 -10.07 -7.69 -22.17
C SER A 456 -10.99 -8.83 -21.73
N SER A 457 -12.21 -8.87 -22.27
CA SER A 457 -13.21 -9.89 -21.95
C SER A 457 -13.02 -11.13 -22.84
N SER A 458 -12.43 -12.19 -22.28
CA SER A 458 -12.28 -13.50 -22.94
C SER A 458 -13.23 -14.54 -22.36
N HIS A 459 -14.16 -15.00 -23.19
CA HIS A 459 -15.14 -16.05 -22.86
C HIS A 459 -14.58 -17.44 -23.20
N VAL A 460 -15.03 -18.48 -22.47
CA VAL A 460 -15.00 -19.92 -22.87
C VAL A 460 -13.58 -20.54 -22.88
N LEU A 461 -13.28 -21.64 -22.15
CA LEU A 461 -13.85 -22.98 -22.37
C LEU A 461 -13.77 -23.86 -21.09
N ARG A 462 -14.79 -24.71 -20.85
CA ARG A 462 -14.80 -25.72 -19.77
C ARG A 462 -14.29 -27.07 -20.31
N HIS A 463 -13.20 -27.60 -19.76
CA HIS A 463 -12.88 -29.04 -19.89
C HIS A 463 -12.89 -29.73 -18.53
N ARG A 464 -13.49 -30.93 -18.50
CA ARG A 464 -13.47 -31.84 -17.36
C ARG A 464 -12.25 -32.75 -17.47
N PHE A 465 -11.52 -32.94 -16.37
CA PHE A 465 -10.76 -34.16 -16.15
C PHE A 465 -11.27 -34.87 -14.91
N SER A 466 -11.62 -36.14 -15.08
CA SER A 466 -12.17 -37.02 -14.05
C SER A 466 -11.18 -38.15 -13.77
N SER A 467 -10.78 -38.30 -12.52
CA SER A 467 -9.98 -39.45 -12.04
C SER A 467 -10.44 -39.89 -10.64
N PRO A 468 -10.18 -41.15 -10.25
CA PRO A 468 -11.07 -41.87 -9.33
C PRO A 468 -10.70 -41.76 -7.85
N ALA A 469 -11.68 -42.07 -7.00
CA ALA A 469 -11.54 -42.08 -5.55
C ALA A 469 -10.72 -43.28 -5.03
N THR A 470 -10.05 -43.10 -3.89
CA THR A 470 -9.56 -44.17 -3.02
C THR A 470 -9.92 -43.83 -1.57
N THR A 471 -10.83 -44.58 -0.95
CA THR A 471 -11.32 -44.33 0.42
C THR A 471 -10.84 -45.39 1.42
N PRO A 472 -10.12 -45.01 2.50
CA PRO A 472 -9.77 -45.94 3.57
C PRO A 472 -10.98 -46.21 4.49
N ARG A 473 -11.33 -47.49 4.65
CA ARG A 473 -12.51 -47.96 5.40
C ARG A 473 -12.17 -48.14 6.89
N VAL A 474 -12.36 -47.10 7.70
CA VAL A 474 -12.22 -47.18 9.17
C VAL A 474 -13.44 -47.88 9.80
N ARG A 475 -13.20 -48.90 10.63
CA ARG A 475 -14.21 -49.50 11.52
C ARG A 475 -14.25 -48.74 12.84
N PHE A 476 -15.44 -48.36 13.30
CA PHE A 476 -15.65 -47.97 14.69
C PHE A 476 -16.27 -49.11 15.49
N VAL A 477 -15.84 -49.26 16.74
CA VAL A 477 -16.32 -50.27 17.69
C VAL A 477 -17.34 -49.60 18.62
N THR A 478 -18.55 -50.15 18.68
CA THR A 478 -19.60 -49.69 19.61
C THR A 478 -19.34 -50.23 21.02
N ALA A 479 -19.29 -49.33 22.01
CA ALA A 479 -19.34 -49.66 23.44
C ALA A 479 -20.76 -49.42 24.00
N PRO A 480 -21.18 -50.12 25.07
CA PRO A 480 -22.58 -50.17 25.50
C PRO A 480 -23.02 -48.99 26.38
N SER A 481 -24.33 -48.75 26.39
CA SER A 481 -25.03 -47.76 27.23
C SER A 481 -25.35 -48.28 28.63
N THR A 482 -25.38 -47.39 29.63
CA THR A 482 -26.04 -47.60 30.94
C THR A 482 -26.94 -46.41 31.27
N PRO A 483 -28.13 -46.61 31.88
CA PRO A 483 -29.14 -45.56 32.06
C PRO A 483 -29.00 -44.82 33.40
N PHE A 484 -29.62 -43.63 33.47
CA PHE A 484 -30.13 -43.09 34.74
C PHE A 484 -31.47 -42.39 34.53
N SER A 485 -32.31 -42.39 35.57
CA SER A 485 -33.74 -42.05 35.47
C SER A 485 -34.10 -40.74 36.16
N ALA A 486 -35.10 -40.07 35.58
CA ALA A 486 -36.15 -39.25 36.22
C ALA A 486 -35.74 -38.15 37.23
N LEU A 487 -36.25 -36.94 36.96
CA LEU A 487 -37.28 -36.35 37.83
C LEU A 487 -38.12 -35.33 37.04
N ILE A 488 -39.41 -35.24 37.37
CA ILE A 488 -40.39 -34.33 36.78
C ILE A 488 -40.86 -33.36 37.87
N PRO A 489 -41.01 -32.06 37.57
CA PRO A 489 -42.19 -31.33 38.03
C PRO A 489 -43.05 -30.82 36.86
N SER A 490 -44.33 -30.58 37.15
CA SER A 490 -45.41 -30.38 36.16
C SER A 490 -46.02 -28.97 36.17
N SER A 491 -46.37 -28.47 34.97
CA SER A 491 -47.55 -27.60 34.71
C SER A 491 -47.62 -26.20 35.38
N PRO A 492 -48.58 -25.31 34.99
CA PRO A 492 -49.69 -25.49 34.05
C PRO A 492 -49.80 -24.49 32.87
N GLU A 493 -50.56 -24.93 31.86
CA GLU A 493 -51.56 -24.20 31.06
C GLU A 493 -51.43 -22.67 30.85
N GLN A 494 -51.45 -22.23 29.58
CA GLN A 494 -52.48 -21.28 29.14
C GLN A 494 -52.81 -21.28 27.64
N SER A 495 -54.13 -21.28 27.38
CA SER A 495 -54.93 -20.90 26.20
C SER A 495 -54.30 -20.73 24.81
N CYS A 496 -54.98 -21.36 23.84
CA CYS A 496 -54.96 -21.03 22.42
C CYS A 496 -55.24 -19.54 22.13
N GLN A 497 -54.70 -19.04 21.02
CA GLN A 497 -55.48 -18.17 20.13
C GLN A 497 -55.08 -18.39 18.66
N GLU A 498 -56.07 -18.71 17.84
CA GLU A 498 -55.96 -18.99 16.41
C GLU A 498 -56.35 -17.72 15.65
N VAL A 499 -55.50 -17.27 14.71
CA VAL A 499 -55.74 -16.04 13.93
C VAL A 499 -55.48 -16.31 12.45
N GLU A 500 -56.58 -16.45 11.71
CA GLU A 500 -56.64 -16.56 10.26
C GLU A 500 -56.37 -15.19 9.59
N PRO A 501 -55.39 -15.06 8.67
CA PRO A 501 -55.26 -13.92 7.78
C PRO A 501 -56.06 -14.16 6.49
N SER A 502 -57.04 -13.31 6.21
CA SER A 502 -58.00 -13.51 5.11
C SER A 502 -57.43 -13.25 3.72
N LEU A 503 -57.88 -14.06 2.76
CA LEU A 503 -57.65 -13.86 1.32
C LEU A 503 -58.31 -12.56 0.83
N SER A 504 -57.53 -11.71 0.15
CA SER A 504 -58.07 -10.66 -0.72
C SER A 504 -57.28 -10.63 -2.03
N ALA A 505 -58.00 -10.69 -3.15
CA ALA A 505 -57.43 -10.82 -4.48
C ALA A 505 -57.67 -9.56 -5.33
N THR A 506 -56.59 -8.95 -5.81
CA THR A 506 -56.65 -7.81 -6.74
C THR A 506 -55.63 -8.01 -7.85
N SER A 507 -56.00 -8.73 -8.90
CA SER A 507 -55.13 -8.97 -10.05
C SER A 507 -55.06 -7.74 -10.95
N SER A 508 -53.84 -7.28 -11.24
CA SER A 508 -53.56 -6.30 -12.30
C SER A 508 -52.39 -6.81 -13.16
N PRO A 509 -52.48 -6.78 -14.50
CA PRO A 509 -51.46 -7.38 -15.36
C PRO A 509 -50.28 -6.42 -15.54
N SER A 510 -49.10 -6.77 -15.01
CA SER A 510 -47.89 -5.98 -15.27
C SER A 510 -46.66 -6.83 -15.60
N THR A 511 -46.08 -6.52 -16.77
CA THR A 511 -44.67 -6.64 -17.18
C THR A 511 -43.89 -7.94 -16.93
N SER A 512 -43.48 -8.59 -18.03
CA SER A 512 -42.60 -9.78 -18.13
C SER A 512 -41.20 -9.68 -17.48
N ARG A 513 -40.89 -8.64 -16.69
CA ARG A 513 -39.59 -8.49 -16.01
C ARG A 513 -39.51 -9.21 -14.65
N GLY A 514 -40.65 -9.52 -14.01
CA GLY A 514 -40.68 -10.18 -12.69
C GLY A 514 -40.04 -11.57 -12.67
N MET A 515 -40.43 -12.45 -13.60
CA MET A 515 -39.97 -13.85 -13.67
C MET A 515 -38.44 -14.02 -13.65
N ILE A 516 -37.69 -13.10 -14.25
CA ILE A 516 -36.22 -13.17 -14.29
C ILE A 516 -35.63 -12.89 -12.90
N ALA A 517 -36.16 -11.91 -12.18
CA ALA A 517 -35.73 -11.59 -10.82
C ALA A 517 -36.07 -12.73 -9.84
N GLU A 518 -37.26 -13.32 -9.95
CA GLU A 518 -37.68 -14.48 -9.15
C GLU A 518 -36.79 -15.71 -9.43
N THR A 519 -36.51 -16.00 -10.71
CA THR A 519 -35.64 -17.13 -11.10
C THR A 519 -34.21 -16.94 -10.57
N ILE A 520 -33.66 -15.73 -10.64
CA ILE A 520 -32.32 -15.41 -10.09
C ILE A 520 -32.33 -15.53 -8.56
N SER A 521 -33.37 -15.02 -7.88
CA SER A 521 -33.51 -15.12 -6.42
C SER A 521 -33.54 -16.57 -5.94
N VAL A 522 -34.33 -17.43 -6.59
CA VAL A 522 -34.38 -18.88 -6.29
C VAL A 522 -33.04 -19.56 -6.58
N ALA A 523 -32.37 -19.23 -7.70
CA ALA A 523 -31.08 -19.81 -8.05
C ALA A 523 -29.96 -19.43 -7.06
N VAL A 524 -29.89 -18.16 -6.65
CA VAL A 524 -28.91 -17.66 -5.66
C VAL A 524 -29.18 -18.26 -4.28
N THR A 525 -30.45 -18.31 -3.85
CA THR A 525 -30.84 -18.90 -2.56
C THR A 525 -30.51 -20.40 -2.52
N GLY A 526 -30.81 -21.13 -3.59
CA GLY A 526 -30.45 -22.55 -3.73
C GLY A 526 -28.95 -22.80 -3.74
N PHE A 527 -28.16 -21.94 -4.39
CA PHE A 527 -26.69 -22.03 -4.38
C PHE A 527 -26.09 -21.76 -2.98
N LEU A 528 -26.56 -20.71 -2.30
CA LEU A 528 -26.11 -20.38 -0.94
C LEU A 528 -26.48 -21.48 0.07
N PHE A 529 -27.71 -21.98 0.02
CA PHE A 529 -28.14 -23.09 0.88
C PHE A 529 -27.36 -24.39 0.58
N GLY A 530 -27.15 -24.70 -0.71
CA GLY A 530 -26.37 -25.88 -1.12
C GLY A 530 -24.90 -25.84 -0.72
N THR A 531 -24.24 -24.67 -0.82
CA THR A 531 -22.85 -24.49 -0.38
C THR A 531 -22.73 -24.54 1.14
N LEU A 532 -23.65 -23.91 1.89
CA LEU A 532 -23.68 -23.95 3.35
C LEU A 532 -23.90 -25.39 3.87
N LEU A 533 -24.86 -26.12 3.28
CA LEU A 533 -25.13 -27.51 3.65
C LEU A 533 -23.95 -28.43 3.30
N THR A 534 -23.27 -28.19 2.17
CA THR A 534 -22.04 -28.92 1.79
C THR A 534 -20.91 -28.65 2.79
N LEU A 535 -20.70 -27.39 3.21
CA LEU A 535 -19.72 -27.02 4.24
C LEU A 535 -19.98 -27.72 5.57
N CYS A 536 -21.24 -27.83 6.01
CA CYS A 536 -21.63 -28.53 7.24
C CYS A 536 -21.48 -30.07 7.14
N VAL A 537 -21.61 -30.65 5.95
CA VAL A 537 -21.37 -32.09 5.73
C VAL A 537 -19.88 -32.42 5.70
N VAL A 538 -19.07 -31.61 5.00
CA VAL A 538 -17.63 -31.83 4.81
C VAL A 538 -16.83 -31.54 6.08
N SER A 539 -17.10 -30.44 6.79
CA SER A 539 -16.40 -30.12 8.04
C SER A 539 -16.94 -30.93 9.22
N SER A 540 -16.09 -31.77 9.81
CA SER A 540 -16.44 -32.60 10.98
C SER A 540 -16.88 -31.79 12.20
N GLN A 541 -16.22 -30.66 12.48
CA GLN A 541 -16.60 -29.74 13.56
C GLN A 541 -17.98 -29.10 13.35
N ARG A 542 -18.35 -28.76 12.10
CA ARG A 542 -19.61 -28.04 11.81
C ARG A 542 -20.86 -28.92 11.80
N ARG A 543 -20.72 -30.25 11.86
CA ARG A 543 -21.87 -31.17 11.98
C ARG A 543 -22.70 -30.94 13.25
N MET A 544 -22.08 -30.44 14.33
CA MET A 544 -22.77 -30.11 15.57
C MET A 544 -23.79 -28.97 15.42
N LEU A 545 -23.57 -28.03 14.49
CA LEU A 545 -24.56 -26.99 14.16
C LEU A 545 -25.77 -27.56 13.41
N LEU A 546 -25.57 -28.60 12.59
CA LEU A 546 -26.64 -29.22 11.82
C LEU A 546 -27.61 -29.98 12.74
N THR A 547 -27.12 -30.59 13.83
CA THR A 547 -27.93 -31.16 14.91
C THR A 547 -28.64 -30.13 15.82
N HIS A 548 -28.47 -28.83 15.57
CA HIS A 548 -29.26 -27.76 16.19
C HIS A 548 -30.24 -27.09 15.21
N LEU A 549 -30.30 -27.56 13.95
CA LEU A 549 -31.18 -27.06 12.88
C LEU A 549 -32.21 -28.10 12.41
N THR A 550 -32.21 -29.29 13.03
CA THR A 550 -33.14 -30.42 12.79
C THR A 550 -33.82 -30.83 14.08
#